data_AF-A0A9D8PFS5-F1
#
_entry.id   AF-A0A9D8PFS5-F1
#
_cell.length_a   1.000
_cell.length_b   1.000
_cell.length_c   1.000
_cell.angle_alpha   90.00
_cell.angle_beta   90.00
_cell.angle_gamma   90.00
#
_symmetry.space_group_name_H-M   'P 1'
#
loop_
_entity.id
_entity.type
_entity.pdbx_description
1 polymer ?
#
loop_
_entity_poly.entity_id
_entity_poly.type
_entity_poly.pdbx_seq_one_letter_code
_entity_poly.pdbx_strand_id
1 'polypeptide(L)'
;MIIRNNAVSQNLTFQIAVAVDVPPANVQVDHNLIDGYRGYEDEVYGEDYVEGDPLFEDPASRNFHLHHPDLAIALSHPPLRIARHTFSGVSGKSRRRAPTA
;
A
#
# COMPACT_ATOMS: atom_id res chain seq x y z
N MET A 1 5.96 11.96 0.16
CA MET A 1 6.85 10.81 0.41
C MET A 1 6.01 9.54 0.30
N ILE A 2 6.60 8.42 -0.15
CA ILE A 2 5.88 7.16 -0.33
C ILE A 2 6.62 6.07 0.47
N ILE A 3 5.91 5.38 1.37
CA ILE A 3 6.39 4.22 2.14
C ILE A 3 5.56 3.02 1.69
N ARG A 4 6.15 2.17 0.84
CA ARG A 4 5.43 1.04 0.26
C ARG A 4 6.30 -0.16 0.01
N ASN A 5 5.68 -1.34 -0.06
CA ASN A 5 6.33 -2.60 -0.40
C ASN A 5 7.47 -2.98 0.57
N ASN A 6 7.36 -2.60 1.84
CA ASN A 6 8.28 -2.99 2.90
C ASN A 6 7.74 -4.16 3.70
N ALA A 7 8.63 -5.00 4.22
CA ALA A 7 8.34 -5.89 5.34
C ALA A 7 8.96 -5.28 6.61
N VAL A 8 8.11 -4.86 7.55
CA VAL A 8 8.51 -4.33 8.85
C VAL A 8 8.09 -5.33 9.92
N SER A 9 9.06 -5.83 10.69
CA SER A 9 8.83 -6.99 11.57
C SER A 9 9.52 -6.80 12.91
N GLN A 10 8.73 -6.95 13.96
CA GLN A 10 9.17 -7.02 15.36
C GLN A 10 10.08 -5.87 15.81
N ASN A 11 9.95 -4.69 15.21
CA ASN A 11 10.58 -3.49 15.75
C ASN A 11 10.14 -3.26 17.21
N LEU A 12 11.05 -2.70 18.03
CA LEU A 12 10.84 -2.56 19.47
C LEU A 12 9.69 -1.59 19.81
N THR A 13 9.56 -0.52 19.02
CA THR A 13 8.59 0.56 19.28
C THR A 13 7.55 0.69 18.19
N PHE A 14 7.92 0.94 16.94
CA PHE A 14 6.97 1.12 15.84
C PHE A 14 7.36 0.24 14.66
N GLN A 15 6.39 -0.33 13.96
CA GLN A 15 6.63 -0.90 12.65
C GLN A 15 6.76 0.21 11.59
N ILE A 16 5.80 1.13 11.54
CA ILE A 16 5.85 2.38 10.77
C ILE A 16 5.29 3.49 11.64
N ALA A 17 6.05 4.59 11.80
CA ALA A 17 5.60 5.79 12.48
C ALA A 17 5.52 6.96 11.51
N VAL A 18 4.44 7.74 11.61
CA VAL A 18 4.30 9.04 10.95
C VAL A 18 4.04 10.07 12.03
N ALA A 19 4.97 11.00 12.20
CA ALA A 19 4.85 12.05 13.21
C ALA A 19 3.58 12.89 12.98
N VAL A 20 2.90 13.25 14.06
CA VAL A 20 1.62 13.99 14.05
C VAL A 20 1.67 15.34 13.32
N ASP A 21 2.83 15.97 13.23
CA ASP A 21 3.03 17.25 12.56
C ASP A 21 3.25 17.14 11.05
N VAL A 22 3.34 15.91 10.51
CA VAL A 22 3.38 15.65 9.07
C VAL A 22 1.96 15.71 8.50
N PRO A 23 1.65 16.63 7.57
CA PRO A 23 0.34 16.67 6.93
C PRO A 23 0.04 15.34 6.20
N PRO A 24 -1.12 14.71 6.40
CA PRO A 24 -1.44 13.43 5.74
C PRO A 24 -1.33 13.47 4.22
N ALA A 25 -1.63 14.63 3.60
CA ALA A 25 -1.49 14.82 2.15
C ALA A 25 -0.03 14.72 1.64
N ASN A 26 0.96 14.79 2.53
CA ASN A 26 2.38 14.78 2.16
C ASN A 26 3.00 13.37 2.23
N VAL A 27 2.28 12.38 2.77
CA VAL A 27 2.78 11.01 2.94
C VAL A 27 1.74 9.99 2.47
N GLN A 28 2.19 9.02 1.69
CA GLN A 28 1.40 7.86 1.29
C GLN A 28 2.07 6.61 1.86
N VAL A 29 1.34 5.88 2.68
CA VAL A 29 1.77 4.59 3.24
C VAL A 29 0.84 3.53 2.69
N ASP A 30 1.34 2.63 1.85
CA ASP A 30 0.52 1.58 1.25
C ASP A 30 1.29 0.28 1.01
N HIS A 31 0.59 -0.86 0.89
CA HIS A 31 1.17 -2.15 0.48
C HIS A 31 2.41 -2.58 1.28
N ASN A 32 2.39 -2.41 2.61
CA ASN A 32 3.45 -2.91 3.49
C ASN A 32 2.98 -4.17 4.22
N LEU A 33 3.91 -5.08 4.48
CA LEU A 33 3.74 -6.23 5.38
C LEU A 33 4.17 -5.80 6.77
N ILE A 34 3.25 -5.91 7.73
CA ILE A 34 3.41 -5.47 9.11
C ILE A 34 3.33 -6.69 10.03
N ASP A 35 4.42 -6.97 10.72
CA ASP A 35 4.50 -8.01 11.73
C ASP A 35 4.76 -7.40 13.12
N GLY A 36 3.80 -7.61 14.02
CA GLY A 36 3.90 -7.14 15.41
C GLY A 36 3.61 -5.66 15.58
N TYR A 37 2.49 -5.18 15.01
CA TYR A 37 1.98 -3.84 15.28
C TYR A 37 1.87 -3.60 16.80
N ARG A 38 2.30 -2.44 17.28
CA ARG A 38 2.43 -2.17 18.72
C ARG A 38 1.29 -1.32 19.29
N GLY A 39 0.64 -0.50 18.48
CA GLY A 39 -0.47 0.36 18.87
C GLY A 39 -0.04 1.65 19.58
N TYR A 40 1.17 2.15 19.32
CA TYR A 40 1.56 3.47 19.79
C TYR A 40 0.85 4.59 19.00
N GLU A 41 0.80 5.79 19.58
CA GLU A 41 0.00 6.92 19.09
C GLU A 41 0.30 7.35 17.65
N ASP A 42 1.56 7.29 17.24
CA ASP A 42 2.03 7.68 15.90
C ASP A 42 2.20 6.48 14.95
N GLU A 43 1.87 5.27 15.39
CA GLU A 43 1.98 4.08 14.56
C GLU A 43 0.86 4.03 13.53
N VAL A 44 1.19 3.67 12.28
CA VAL A 44 0.21 3.64 11.19
C VAL A 44 0.32 2.35 10.39
N TYR A 45 -0.83 1.82 10.00
CA TYR A 45 -0.92 0.71 9.04
C TYR A 45 -0.71 1.18 7.59
N GLY A 46 -1.29 2.33 7.24
CA GLY A 46 -1.47 2.74 5.84
C GLY A 46 -2.64 2.02 5.17
N GLU A 47 -2.70 2.09 3.84
CA GLU A 47 -3.71 1.42 3.01
C GLU A 47 -3.18 0.11 2.41
N ASP A 48 -4.07 -0.83 2.08
CA ASP A 48 -3.71 -2.11 1.43
C ASP A 48 -2.56 -2.89 2.11
N TYR A 49 -2.41 -2.74 3.43
CA TYR A 49 -1.40 -3.45 4.21
C TYR A 49 -1.76 -4.93 4.35
N VAL A 50 -0.74 -5.74 4.62
CA VAL A 50 -0.91 -7.13 5.07
C VAL A 50 -0.35 -7.22 6.47
N GLU A 51 -1.08 -7.86 7.39
CA GLU A 51 -0.58 -8.15 8.73
C GLU A 51 -0.24 -9.65 8.83
N GLY A 52 0.94 -9.97 9.38
CA GLY A 52 1.35 -11.35 9.61
C GLY A 52 2.86 -11.58 9.60
N ASP A 53 3.27 -12.77 10.03
CA ASP A 53 4.68 -13.20 10.07
C ASP A 53 5.27 -13.19 8.64
N PRO A 54 6.42 -12.53 8.41
CA PRO A 54 7.09 -12.51 7.11
C PRO A 54 7.61 -13.87 6.66
N LEU A 55 7.66 -14.87 7.55
CA LEU A 55 8.16 -16.21 7.29
C LEU A 55 9.54 -16.15 6.63
N PHE A 56 10.43 -15.37 7.25
CA PHE A 56 11.82 -15.29 6.82
C PHE A 56 12.46 -16.68 6.86
N GLU A 57 13.25 -17.01 5.85
CA GLU A 57 13.82 -18.35 5.70
C GLU A 57 14.71 -18.76 6.88
N ASP A 58 15.61 -17.89 7.34
CA ASP A 58 16.42 -18.11 8.54
C ASP A 58 16.86 -16.77 9.17
N PRO A 59 15.99 -16.12 9.96
CA PRO A 59 16.32 -14.84 10.57
C PRO A 59 17.46 -14.95 11.61
N ALA A 60 17.69 -16.13 12.20
CA ALA A 60 18.77 -16.33 13.17
C ALA A 60 20.16 -16.24 12.50
N SER A 61 20.27 -16.69 11.25
CA SER A 61 21.47 -16.49 10.42
C SER A 61 21.47 -15.19 9.59
N ARG A 62 20.45 -14.33 9.77
CA ARG A 62 20.23 -13.08 9.03
C ARG A 62 19.84 -13.29 7.56
N ASN A 63 19.22 -14.42 7.25
CA ASN A 63 18.57 -14.66 5.97
C ASN A 63 17.10 -14.21 6.03
N PHE A 64 16.82 -13.03 5.50
CA PHE A 64 15.50 -12.41 5.49
C PHE A 64 14.78 -12.52 4.14
N HIS A 65 15.13 -13.51 3.32
CA HIS A 65 14.32 -13.81 2.14
C HIS A 65 12.95 -14.32 2.57
N LEU A 66 11.90 -13.84 1.90
CA LEU A 66 10.53 -14.28 2.14
C LEU A 66 10.37 -15.70 1.59
N HIS A 67 10.02 -16.64 2.45
CA HIS A 67 9.79 -18.02 2.04
C HIS A 67 8.42 -18.20 1.35
N HIS A 68 7.46 -17.29 1.59
CA HIS A 68 6.09 -17.44 1.10
C HIS A 68 5.82 -16.60 -0.16
N PRO A 69 5.48 -17.22 -1.31
CA PRO A 69 5.28 -16.51 -2.57
C PRO A 69 4.12 -15.51 -2.51
N ASP A 70 3.06 -15.78 -1.74
CA ASP A 70 1.94 -14.83 -1.62
C ASP A 70 2.33 -13.54 -0.89
N LEU A 71 3.27 -13.60 0.06
CA LEU A 71 3.80 -12.41 0.74
C LEU A 71 4.70 -11.61 -0.21
N ALA A 72 5.53 -12.30 -1.00
CA ALA A 72 6.32 -11.65 -2.05
C ALA A 72 5.42 -10.99 -3.11
N ILE A 73 4.31 -11.64 -3.49
CA ILE A 73 3.34 -11.09 -4.44
C ILE A 73 2.63 -9.87 -3.85
N ALA A 74 2.16 -9.96 -2.60
CA ALA A 74 1.55 -8.83 -1.89
C ALA A 74 2.47 -7.59 -1.87
N LEU A 75 3.77 -7.81 -1.67
CA LEU A 75 4.80 -6.77 -1.71
C LEU A 75 5.28 -6.42 -3.12
N SER A 76 4.80 -7.07 -4.17
CA SER A 76 5.21 -6.80 -5.56
C SER A 76 4.19 -5.99 -6.37
N HIS A 77 3.03 -5.64 -5.77
CA HIS A 77 2.01 -4.85 -6.45
C HIS A 77 2.64 -3.61 -7.10
N PRO A 78 2.46 -3.44 -8.43
CA PRO A 78 3.20 -2.42 -9.17
C PRO A 78 2.97 -1.06 -8.52
N PRO A 79 3.97 -0.17 -8.46
CA PRO A 79 3.74 1.21 -8.07
C PRO A 79 2.58 1.70 -8.92
N LEU A 80 1.54 2.28 -8.27
CA LEU A 80 0.48 2.99 -8.96
C LEU A 80 1.18 3.97 -9.90
N ARG A 81 1.33 3.59 -11.17
CA ARG A 81 1.82 4.48 -12.21
C ARG A 81 0.79 5.60 -12.19
N ILE A 82 1.25 6.79 -11.80
CA ILE A 82 0.55 8.07 -11.89
C ILE A 82 -0.55 7.92 -12.93
N ALA A 83 -1.80 8.05 -12.49
CA ALA A 83 -2.96 7.95 -13.35
C ALA A 83 -2.62 8.66 -14.66
N ARG A 84 -2.43 7.89 -15.74
CA ARG A 84 -2.51 8.49 -17.07
C ARG A 84 -3.92 9.03 -17.06
N HIS A 85 -4.06 10.34 -16.96
CA HIS A 85 -5.28 11.04 -17.26
C HIS A 85 -5.70 10.59 -18.66
N THR A 86 -6.47 9.52 -18.76
CA THR A 86 -7.45 9.41 -19.82
C THR A 86 -8.53 10.40 -19.39
N PHE A 87 -8.31 11.65 -19.76
CA PHE A 87 -9.39 12.59 -19.98
C PHE A 87 -10.30 11.89 -21.01
N SER A 88 -11.29 11.15 -20.53
CA SER A 88 -12.40 10.74 -21.37
C SER A 88 -13.14 12.02 -21.70
N GLY A 89 -12.75 12.62 -22.83
CA GLY A 89 -13.47 13.73 -23.40
C GLY A 89 -14.92 13.30 -23.54
N VAL A 90 -15.81 14.01 -22.85
CA VAL A 90 -17.24 14.01 -23.15
C VAL A 90 -17.36 14.44 -24.61
N SER A 91 -17.60 13.48 -25.50
CA SER A 91 -17.95 13.73 -26.89
C SER A 91 -19.22 12.97 -27.22
N GLY A 92 -20.27 13.74 -27.51
CA GLY A 92 -21.42 13.27 -28.27
C GLY A 92 -22.61 12.79 -27.44
N LYS A 93 -23.45 13.73 -27.00
CA LYS A 93 -24.88 13.47 -26.80
C LYS A 93 -25.47 12.92 -28.11
N SER A 94 -25.72 11.61 -28.17
CA SER A 94 -26.52 10.99 -29.21
C SER A 94 -27.97 11.49 -29.09
N ARG A 95 -28.35 12.46 -29.93
CA ARG A 95 -29.76 12.82 -30.13
C ARG A 95 -30.42 11.73 -30.96
N ARG A 96 -31.07 10.76 -30.31
CA ARG A 96 -32.09 9.94 -30.98
C ARG A 96 -33.36 10.79 -31.08
N ARG A 97 -33.76 11.12 -32.31
CA ARG A 97 -35.09 11.67 -32.63
C ARG A 97 -36.13 10.60 -32.34
N ALA A 98 -37.19 10.96 -31.62
CA ALA A 98 -38.41 10.15 -31.54
C ALA A 98 -39.14 10.19 -32.89
N PRO A 99 -39.75 9.09 -33.36
CA PRO A 99 -40.68 9.15 -34.47
C PRO A 99 -42.01 9.77 -34.00
N THR A 100 -42.49 10.71 -34.79
CA THR A 100 -43.78 11.38 -34.67
C THR A 100 -44.91 10.45 -35.11
N ALA A 101 -45.99 10.41 -34.32
CA ALA A 101 -47.37 9.99 -34.60
C ALA A 101 -47.60 8.66 -35.35
#